data_AF-A0A352M165-F1
#
_entry.id   AF-A0A352M165-F1
#
_cell.length_a   1.000
_cell.length_b   1.000
_cell.length_c   1.000
_cell.angle_alpha   90.00
_cell.angle_beta   90.00
_cell.angle_gamma   90.00
#
_symmetry.space_group_name_H-M   'P 1'
#
loop_
_entity.id
_entity.type
_entity.pdbx_description
1 polymer ?
#
loop_
_entity_poly.entity_id
_entity_poly.type
_entity_poly.pdbx_seq_one_letter_code
_entity_poly.pdbx_strand_id
1 'polypeptide(L)'
;MPVIRFRTGDMGVLREGGCACGRSNPVFELLGRCDDILIAGGANLTPRDFEDAIARTEELSPIFQVVACTRGGFDAIEVFAELKEGVELSSKKISELKIKIIEDFKRVSFKIKTMLESNWIKSFEVFILPAGKIERAGRTGKVINMKDMRG
;
A
#
# COMPACT_ATOMS: atom_id res chain seq x y z
N MET A 1 -13.62 -4.37 30.64
CA MET A 1 -12.20 -4.39 31.07
C MET A 1 -11.56 -3.07 30.68
N PRO A 2 -11.04 -2.26 31.61
CA PRO A 2 -10.41 -0.98 31.28
C PRO A 2 -9.07 -1.21 30.56
N VAL A 3 -8.79 -0.39 29.55
CA VAL A 3 -7.55 -0.43 28.76
C VAL A 3 -6.67 0.74 29.19
N ILE A 4 -5.54 0.47 29.84
CA ILE A 4 -4.64 1.50 30.39
C ILE A 4 -3.34 1.51 29.58
N ARG A 5 -3.03 2.64 28.92
CA ARG A 5 -1.80 2.85 28.12
C ARG A 5 -1.46 1.71 27.15
N PHE A 6 -2.47 1.12 26.52
CA PHE A 6 -2.26 0.11 25.48
C PHE A 6 -1.60 0.74 24.25
N ARG A 7 -0.53 0.12 23.76
CA ARG A 7 0.17 0.56 22.55
C ARG A 7 -0.75 0.36 21.36
N THR A 8 -1.26 1.44 20.80
CA THR A 8 -2.14 1.36 19.63
C THR A 8 -1.36 0.87 18.42
N GLY A 9 -0.11 1.29 18.23
CA GLY A 9 0.68 0.98 17.02
C GLY A 9 0.27 1.86 15.83
N ASP A 10 -0.46 2.93 16.09
CA ASP A 10 -0.86 3.90 15.09
C ASP A 10 0.16 5.04 15.00
N MET A 11 0.46 5.47 13.79
CA MET A 11 1.28 6.64 13.48
C MET A 11 0.35 7.82 13.21
N GLY A 12 0.67 8.99 13.73
CA GLY A 12 -0.13 10.19 13.54
C GLY A 12 0.69 11.47 13.68
N VAL A 13 0.15 12.57 13.16
CA VAL A 13 0.77 13.90 13.23
C VAL A 13 -0.20 14.85 13.88
N LEU A 14 0.24 15.52 14.95
CA LEU A 14 -0.52 16.61 15.55
C LEU A 14 -0.57 17.79 14.57
N ARG A 15 -1.77 18.29 14.30
CA ARG A 15 -1.97 19.50 13.51
C ARG A 15 -1.73 20.71 14.41
N GLU A 16 -0.94 21.64 13.92
CA GLU A 16 -0.78 22.95 14.56
C GLU A 16 -2.01 23.83 14.28
N GLY A 17 -2.45 24.58 15.29
CA GLY A 17 -3.57 25.52 15.19
C GLY A 17 -4.90 25.02 15.78
N GLY A 18 -5.87 25.93 15.87
CA GLY A 18 -7.22 25.65 16.36
C GLY A 18 -8.14 25.09 15.26
N CYS A 19 -9.11 24.27 15.65
CA CYS A 19 -10.11 23.76 14.71
C CYS A 19 -11.15 24.85 14.37
N ALA A 20 -11.55 24.95 13.10
CA ALA A 20 -12.58 25.89 12.66
C ALA A 20 -13.93 25.74 13.38
N CYS A 21 -14.20 24.59 14.01
CA CYS A 21 -15.39 24.37 14.82
C CYS A 21 -15.36 25.05 16.21
N GLY A 22 -14.24 25.69 16.59
CA GLY A 22 -14.09 26.42 17.86
C GLY A 22 -13.71 25.55 19.07
N ARG A 23 -13.54 24.23 18.91
CA ARG A 23 -13.05 23.36 20.00
C ARG A 23 -11.56 23.55 20.24
N SER A 24 -11.15 23.51 21.50
CA SER A 24 -9.76 23.63 21.96
C SER A 24 -9.01 22.29 22.03
N ASN A 25 -9.65 21.17 21.69
CA ASN A 25 -9.00 19.87 21.67
C ASN A 25 -7.89 19.82 20.58
N PRO A 26 -6.78 19.11 20.83
CA PRO A 26 -5.78 18.85 19.80
C PRO A 26 -6.39 18.10 18.61
N VAL A 27 -6.01 18.52 17.41
CA VAL A 27 -6.37 17.84 16.16
C VAL A 27 -5.15 17.06 15.69
N PHE A 28 -5.35 15.86 15.17
CA PHE A 28 -4.27 15.09 14.57
C PHE A 28 -4.74 14.38 13.30
N GLU A 29 -3.82 14.12 12.39
CA GLU A 29 -4.02 13.25 11.23
C GLU A 29 -3.50 11.84 11.57
N LEU A 30 -4.31 10.81 11.28
CA LEU A 30 -3.88 9.43 11.39
C LEU A 30 -3.11 9.06 10.12
N LEU A 31 -1.84 8.69 10.28
CA LEU A 31 -0.97 8.29 9.17
C LEU A 31 -1.11 6.83 8.77
N GLY A 32 -1.54 5.96 9.69
CA GLY A 32 -1.65 4.52 9.47
C GLY A 32 -1.01 3.77 10.63
N ARG A 33 -0.55 2.54 10.39
CA ARG A 33 0.12 1.70 11.39
C ARG A 33 1.63 1.84 11.29
N CYS A 34 2.32 1.87 12.43
CA CYS A 34 3.79 1.82 12.46
C CYS A 34 4.35 0.44 12.11
N ASP A 35 3.53 -0.61 12.20
CA ASP A 35 3.97 -2.00 12.00
C ASP A 35 3.75 -2.47 10.54
N ASP A 36 3.03 -1.70 9.71
CA ASP A 36 2.80 -2.01 8.30
C ASP A 36 3.97 -1.52 7.43
N ILE A 37 5.20 -1.92 7.76
CA ILE A 37 6.42 -1.55 7.03
C ILE A 37 6.99 -2.78 6.34
N LEU A 38 7.32 -2.65 5.05
CA LEU A 38 8.03 -3.65 4.26
C LEU A 38 9.40 -3.09 3.86
N ILE A 39 10.48 -3.76 4.25
CA ILE A 39 11.85 -3.31 3.92
C ILE A 39 12.37 -4.11 2.74
N ALA A 40 12.40 -3.55 1.53
CA ALA A 40 12.86 -4.27 0.34
C ALA A 40 13.75 -3.38 -0.52
N GLY A 41 14.82 -3.95 -1.07
CA GLY A 41 15.78 -3.20 -1.89
C GLY A 41 16.31 -1.95 -1.18
N GLY A 42 16.58 -2.04 0.13
CA GLY A 42 17.09 -0.93 0.96
C GLY A 42 16.07 0.19 1.26
N ALA A 43 14.81 0.08 0.84
CA ALA A 43 13.77 1.07 1.07
C ALA A 43 12.73 0.59 2.10
N ASN A 44 12.29 1.51 2.97
CA ASN A 44 11.18 1.27 3.90
C ASN A 44 9.85 1.67 3.25
N LEU A 45 9.10 0.68 2.77
CA LEU A 45 7.84 0.85 2.07
C LEU A 45 6.66 0.77 3.05
N THR A 46 5.68 1.63 2.86
CA THR A 46 4.44 1.71 3.64
C THR A 46 3.22 1.72 2.73
N PRO A 47 2.00 1.40 3.20
CA PRO A 47 0.79 1.44 2.39
C PRO A 47 0.61 2.78 1.63
N ARG A 48 0.93 3.89 2.28
CA ARG A 48 0.89 5.24 1.70
C ARG A 48 1.74 5.41 0.44
N ASP A 49 2.84 4.67 0.31
CA ASP A 49 3.68 4.72 -0.89
C ASP A 49 2.95 4.22 -2.16
N PHE A 50 1.84 3.47 -1.98
CA PHE A 50 1.03 2.88 -3.07
C PHE A 50 -0.39 3.43 -3.13
N GLU A 51 -1.01 3.75 -1.99
CA GLU A 51 -2.42 4.16 -1.86
C GLU A 51 -2.80 5.28 -2.82
N ASP A 52 -2.01 6.34 -2.89
CA ASP A 52 -2.32 7.53 -3.70
C ASP A 52 -2.41 7.22 -5.20
N ALA A 53 -1.53 6.36 -5.72
CA ALA A 53 -1.55 5.95 -7.12
C ALA A 53 -2.75 5.02 -7.42
N ILE A 54 -3.04 4.10 -6.49
CA ILE A 54 -4.18 3.18 -6.61
C ILE A 54 -5.49 3.95 -6.56
N ALA A 55 -5.64 4.87 -5.60
CA ALA A 55 -6.84 5.67 -5.40
C ALA A 55 -7.15 6.61 -6.57
N ARG A 56 -6.13 7.06 -7.31
CA ARG A 56 -6.29 7.88 -8.53
C ARG A 56 -6.68 7.08 -9.77
N THR A 57 -6.62 5.76 -9.70
CA THR A 57 -6.93 4.88 -10.83
C THR A 57 -8.41 4.49 -10.79
N GLU A 58 -9.17 4.91 -11.79
CA GLU A 58 -10.64 4.83 -11.79
C GLU A 58 -11.16 3.38 -11.73
N GLU A 59 -10.47 2.44 -12.37
CA GLU A 59 -10.88 1.04 -12.46
C GLU A 59 -10.59 0.25 -11.18
N LEU A 60 -9.68 0.74 -10.33
CA LEU A 60 -9.23 0.04 -9.13
C LEU A 60 -10.07 0.41 -7.90
N SER A 61 -10.31 -0.59 -7.07
CA SER A 61 -10.76 -0.38 -5.71
C SER A 61 -9.58 0.08 -4.83
N PRO A 62 -9.82 0.63 -3.62
CA PRO A 62 -8.74 0.93 -2.68
C PRO A 62 -8.11 -0.32 -2.04
N ILE A 63 -8.54 -1.53 -2.43
CA ILE A 63 -8.08 -2.78 -1.85
C ILE A 63 -6.83 -3.26 -2.62
N PHE A 64 -5.72 -3.38 -1.90
CA PHE A 64 -4.46 -3.83 -2.45
C PHE A 64 -3.62 -4.58 -1.41
N GLN A 65 -2.63 -5.32 -1.89
CA GLN A 65 -1.63 -6.02 -1.09
C GLN A 65 -0.28 -5.97 -1.81
N VAL A 66 0.77 -5.69 -1.05
CA VAL A 66 2.17 -5.68 -1.49
C VAL A 66 2.86 -6.84 -0.79
N VAL A 67 3.49 -7.69 -1.58
CA VAL A 67 4.20 -8.88 -1.11
C VAL A 67 5.68 -8.72 -1.44
N ALA A 68 6.55 -8.83 -0.43
CA ALA A 68 7.97 -9.07 -0.67
C ALA A 68 8.25 -10.57 -0.72
N CYS A 69 8.98 -11.01 -1.72
CA CYS A 69 9.43 -12.40 -1.87
C CYS A 69 10.89 -12.44 -2.31
N THR A 70 11.54 -13.61 -2.20
CA THR A 70 12.91 -13.80 -2.66
C THR A 70 12.92 -14.51 -4.01
N ARG A 71 13.52 -13.90 -5.04
CA ARG A 71 13.70 -14.50 -6.37
C ARG A 71 15.18 -14.51 -6.74
N GLY A 72 15.77 -15.69 -6.84
CA GLY A 72 17.18 -15.86 -7.20
C GLY A 72 18.15 -15.21 -6.21
N GLY A 73 17.81 -15.17 -4.91
CA GLY A 73 18.63 -14.58 -3.85
C GLY A 73 18.49 -13.06 -3.69
N PHE A 74 17.63 -12.41 -4.48
CA PHE A 74 17.36 -10.97 -4.41
C PHE A 74 15.91 -10.72 -4.01
N ASP A 75 15.66 -9.55 -3.42
CA ASP A 75 14.31 -9.07 -3.13
C ASP A 75 13.51 -8.91 -4.42
N ALA A 76 12.24 -9.31 -4.39
CA ALA A 76 11.26 -9.07 -5.42
C ALA A 76 9.97 -8.56 -4.77
N ILE A 77 9.25 -7.69 -5.48
CA ILE A 77 7.99 -7.12 -5.02
C ILE A 77 6.87 -7.47 -5.99
N GLU A 78 5.76 -7.91 -5.43
CA GLU A 78 4.51 -8.17 -6.14
C GLU A 78 3.41 -7.28 -5.54
N VAL A 79 2.79 -6.44 -6.36
CA VAL A 79 1.69 -5.57 -5.96
C VAL A 79 0.40 -6.11 -6.57
N PHE A 80 -0.52 -6.53 -5.72
CA PHE A 80 -1.85 -6.99 -6.08
C PHE A 80 -2.85 -5.87 -5.84
N ALA A 81 -3.64 -5.50 -6.84
CA ALA A 81 -4.72 -4.52 -6.71
C ALA A 81 -6.04 -5.11 -7.22
N GLU A 82 -7.12 -4.91 -6.48
CA GLU A 82 -8.45 -5.36 -6.90
C GLU A 82 -9.14 -4.31 -7.77
N LEU A 83 -9.78 -4.74 -8.86
CA LEU A 83 -10.75 -3.95 -9.59
C LEU A 83 -11.96 -3.60 -8.72
N LYS A 84 -12.66 -2.52 -9.06
CA LYS A 84 -13.99 -2.25 -8.49
C LYS A 84 -14.98 -3.34 -8.85
N GLU A 85 -15.99 -3.54 -8.01
CA GLU A 85 -17.08 -4.47 -8.29
C GLU A 85 -17.77 -4.13 -9.62
N GLY A 86 -18.07 -5.16 -10.43
CA GLY A 86 -18.70 -5.00 -11.74
C GLY A 86 -17.78 -4.50 -12.85
N VAL A 87 -16.51 -4.17 -12.56
CA VAL A 87 -15.54 -3.81 -13.59
C VAL A 87 -14.87 -5.07 -14.14
N GLU A 88 -15.03 -5.28 -15.44
CA GLU A 88 -14.30 -6.29 -16.20
C GLU A 88 -13.49 -5.62 -17.30
N LEU A 89 -12.20 -5.97 -17.38
CA LEU A 89 -11.27 -5.42 -18.35
C LEU A 89 -10.75 -6.52 -19.28
N SER A 90 -10.56 -6.18 -20.55
CA SER A 90 -9.88 -7.08 -21.48
C SER A 90 -8.40 -7.22 -21.10
N SER A 91 -7.77 -8.31 -21.53
CA SER A 91 -6.33 -8.56 -21.31
C SER A 91 -5.45 -7.41 -21.78
N LYS A 92 -5.82 -6.76 -22.90
CA LYS A 92 -5.11 -5.58 -23.42
C LYS A 92 -5.18 -4.40 -22.46
N LYS A 93 -6.38 -4.06 -21.97
CA LYS A 93 -6.57 -2.96 -21.01
C LYS A 93 -5.85 -3.21 -19.69
N ILE A 94 -5.83 -4.44 -19.22
CA ILE A 94 -5.08 -4.82 -18.01
C ILE A 94 -3.59 -4.54 -18.18
N SER A 95 -3.00 -4.91 -19.32
CA SER A 95 -1.58 -4.65 -19.60
C SER A 95 -1.27 -3.14 -19.66
N GLU A 96 -2.12 -2.35 -20.31
CA GLU A 96 -1.99 -0.88 -20.35
C GLU A 96 -2.09 -0.28 -18.94
N LEU A 97 -3.03 -0.77 -18.13
CA LEU A 97 -3.26 -0.31 -16.77
C LEU A 97 -2.08 -0.63 -15.85
N LYS A 98 -1.48 -1.81 -15.98
CA LYS A 98 -0.26 -2.19 -15.23
C LYS A 98 0.89 -1.21 -15.48
N ILE A 99 1.14 -0.87 -16.74
CA ILE A 99 2.21 0.06 -17.11
C ILE A 99 1.94 1.44 -16.50
N LYS A 100 0.71 1.93 -16.64
CA LYS A 100 0.28 3.22 -16.08
C LYS A 100 0.47 3.28 -14.56
N ILE A 101 0.03 2.25 -13.83
CA ILE A 101 0.15 2.19 -12.36
C ILE A 101 1.61 2.20 -11.91
N ILE A 102 2.49 1.45 -12.59
CA ILE A 102 3.92 1.44 -12.25
C ILE A 102 4.51 2.84 -12.40
N GLU A 103 4.15 3.57 -13.45
CA GLU A 103 4.61 4.94 -13.66
C GLU A 103 4.05 5.89 -12.60
N ASP A 104 2.78 5.74 -12.23
CA ASP A 104 2.16 6.51 -11.15
C ASP A 104 2.83 6.25 -9.80
N PHE A 105 3.22 5.00 -9.48
CA PHE A 105 3.97 4.70 -8.25
C PHE A 105 5.31 5.44 -8.19
N LYS A 106 6.06 5.50 -9.31
CA LYS A 106 7.32 6.25 -9.37
C LYS A 106 7.11 7.76 -9.18
N ARG A 107 5.98 8.29 -9.67
CA ARG A 107 5.65 9.71 -9.54
C ARG A 107 5.26 10.08 -8.11
N VAL A 108 4.53 9.19 -7.42
CA VAL A 108 4.00 9.43 -6.07
C VAL A 108 5.04 9.17 -4.99
N SER A 109 5.84 8.10 -5.10
CA SER A 109 6.82 7.72 -4.08
C SER A 109 8.24 7.75 -4.64
N PHE A 110 9.05 8.68 -4.11
CA PHE A 110 10.49 8.73 -4.39
C PHE A 110 11.19 7.42 -4.02
N LYS A 111 10.75 6.74 -2.96
CA LYS A 111 11.31 5.45 -2.54
C LYS A 111 11.13 4.38 -3.61
N ILE A 112 9.91 4.26 -4.16
CA ILE A 112 9.61 3.29 -5.22
C ILE A 112 10.41 3.63 -6.48
N LYS A 113 10.46 4.92 -6.85
CA LYS A 113 11.27 5.39 -7.98
C LYS A 113 12.73 4.98 -7.86
N THR A 114 13.39 5.36 -6.76
CA THR A 114 14.80 5.03 -6.52
C THR A 114 15.04 3.53 -6.48
N MET A 115 14.14 2.77 -5.82
CA MET A 115 14.23 1.32 -5.76
C MET A 115 14.21 0.67 -7.15
N LEU A 116 13.32 1.12 -8.04
CA LEU A 116 13.23 0.61 -9.42
C LEU A 116 14.43 1.01 -10.28
N GLU A 117 15.03 2.17 -10.04
CA GLU A 117 16.20 2.66 -10.78
C GLU A 117 17.53 2.04 -10.27
N SER A 118 17.60 1.66 -8.99
CA SER A 118 18.82 1.20 -8.32
C SER A 118 19.27 -0.23 -8.66
N ASN A 119 18.44 -1.00 -9.39
CA ASN A 119 18.69 -2.42 -9.71
C ASN A 119 18.91 -3.32 -8.46
N TRP A 120 18.44 -2.88 -7.27
CA TRP A 120 18.59 -3.60 -6.00
C TRP A 120 17.48 -4.63 -5.75
N ILE A 121 16.43 -4.65 -6.59
CA ILE A 121 15.39 -5.66 -6.60
C ILE A 121 15.42 -6.44 -7.92
N LYS A 122 15.11 -7.73 -7.85
CA LYS A 122 15.06 -8.60 -9.03
C LYS A 122 13.91 -8.27 -9.96
N SER A 123 12.75 -7.95 -9.39
CA SER A 123 11.53 -7.67 -10.13
C SER A 123 10.56 -6.85 -9.29
N PHE A 124 9.76 -6.04 -9.97
CA PHE A 124 8.60 -5.35 -9.43
C PHE A 124 7.43 -5.62 -10.37
N GLU A 125 6.45 -6.40 -9.91
CA GLU A 125 5.34 -6.87 -10.73
C GLU A 125 4.02 -6.37 -10.19
N VAL A 126 3.12 -5.95 -11.08
CA VAL A 126 1.75 -5.55 -10.72
C VAL A 126 0.76 -6.58 -11.25
N PHE A 127 -0.12 -7.03 -10.37
CA PHE A 127 -1.20 -7.98 -10.63
C PHE A 127 -2.53 -7.29 -10.38
N ILE A 128 -3.40 -7.32 -11.38
CA ILE A 128 -4.75 -6.75 -11.30
C ILE A 128 -5.70 -7.93 -11.18
N LEU A 129 -6.46 -7.96 -10.09
CA LEU A 129 -7.37 -9.04 -9.74
C LEU A 129 -8.82 -8.56 -9.79
N PRO A 130 -9.80 -9.45 -10.04
CA PRO A 130 -11.20 -9.15 -9.80
C PRO A 130 -11.47 -8.75 -8.34
N ALA A 131 -12.56 -8.03 -8.09
CA ALA A 131 -13.00 -7.67 -6.75
C ALA A 131 -13.13 -8.90 -5.84
N GLY A 132 -12.66 -8.78 -4.60
CA GLY A 132 -12.79 -9.83 -3.59
C GLY A 132 -11.73 -10.93 -3.62
N LYS A 133 -10.75 -10.91 -4.52
CA LYS A 133 -9.77 -12.00 -4.71
C LYS A 133 -8.52 -11.94 -3.83
N ILE A 134 -8.21 -10.80 -3.20
CA ILE A 134 -7.09 -10.71 -2.26
C ILE A 134 -7.43 -11.41 -0.94
N GLU A 135 -6.46 -12.15 -0.40
CA GLU A 135 -6.58 -12.85 0.87
C GLU A 135 -6.83 -11.87 2.03
N ARG A 136 -7.80 -12.20 2.89
CA ARG A 136 -8.18 -11.39 4.07
C ARG A 136 -7.84 -12.14 5.35
N ALA A 137 -7.43 -11.42 6.37
CA ALA A 137 -7.17 -11.98 7.69
C ALA A 137 -8.45 -12.58 8.29
N GLY A 138 -8.45 -13.88 8.59
CA GLY A 138 -9.66 -14.61 8.99
C GLY A 138 -10.39 -14.06 10.23
N ARG A 139 -9.66 -13.39 11.13
CA ARG A 139 -10.26 -12.79 12.35
C ARG A 139 -10.95 -11.45 12.12
N THR A 140 -10.42 -10.61 11.23
CA THR A 140 -10.88 -9.22 11.06
C THR A 140 -11.57 -8.97 9.72
N GLY A 141 -11.44 -9.89 8.77
CA GLY A 141 -11.90 -9.71 7.40
C GLY A 141 -11.14 -8.62 6.63
N LYS A 142 -10.07 -8.07 7.19
CA LYS A 142 -9.27 -7.01 6.56
C LYS A 142 -8.15 -7.60 5.71
N VAL A 143 -7.83 -6.93 4.62
CA VAL A 143 -6.61 -7.21 3.85
C VAL A 143 -5.40 -6.72 4.65
N ILE A 144 -4.33 -7.52 4.65
CA ILE A 144 -3.03 -7.10 5.16
C ILE A 144 -2.30 -6.47 3.98
N ASN A 145 -2.11 -5.15 4.02
CA ASN A 145 -1.55 -4.41 2.89
C ASN A 145 -0.08 -4.76 2.63
N MET A 146 0.71 -5.03 3.66
CA MET A 146 2.15 -5.31 3.52
C MET A 146 2.45 -6.72 4.05
N LYS A 147 2.92 -7.62 3.18
CA LYS A 147 3.22 -9.02 3.53
C LYS A 147 4.67 -9.32 3.20
N ASP A 148 5.45 -9.71 4.20
CA ASP A 148 6.80 -10.24 3.97
C ASP A 148 6.73 -11.76 3.89
N MET A 149 7.06 -12.30 2.72
CA MET A 149 7.11 -13.75 2.44
C MET A 149 8.55 -14.23 2.24
N ARG A 150 9.54 -13.39 2.56
CA ARG A 150 10.95 -13.79 2.59
C ARG A 150 11.19 -14.60 3.87
N GLY A 151 11.81 -15.76 3.73
CA GLY A 151 12.10 -16.69 4.82
C GLY A 151 13.34 -16.29 5.62
#